data_AF-A0A7C4EKY5-F1
#
_entry.id   AF-A0A7C4EKY5-F1
#
_cell.length_a   1.000
_cell.length_b   1.000
_cell.length_c   1.000
_cell.angle_alpha   90.00
_cell.angle_beta   90.00
_cell.angle_gamma   90.00
#
_symmetry.space_group_name_H-M   'P 1'
#
loop_
_entity.id
_entity.type
_entity.pdbx_description
1 polymer ?
#
loop_
_entity_poly.entity_id
_entity_poly.type
_entity_poly.pdbx_seq_one_letter_code
_entity_poly.pdbx_strand_id
1 'polypeptide(L)'
;MLERLMNGTMLHEKLMTLAEAARTLPGRPHAGTLARWRARGVRNVKLEAMRIGGIWYTSLEALARFCNAVTTAASSIDNMPMASAPSGGTAPTPESGVDDALDAHGL
;
A
#
# COMPACT_ATOMS: atom_id res chain seq x y z
N MET A 1 -14.99 -13.93 11.21
CA MET A 1 -15.85 -15.00 10.69
C MET A 1 -16.46 -14.58 9.34
N LEU A 2 -15.62 -14.23 8.34
CA LEU A 2 -16.03 -13.89 6.96
C LEU A 2 -15.03 -14.41 5.91
N GLU A 3 -14.09 -15.29 6.26
CA GLU A 3 -13.15 -15.90 5.29
C GLU A 3 -13.78 -17.06 4.50
N ARG A 4 -15.02 -17.46 4.83
CA ARG A 4 -15.64 -18.71 4.35
C ARG A 4 -16.28 -18.61 2.97
N LEU A 5 -16.42 -17.41 2.40
CA LEU A 5 -16.99 -17.21 1.06
C LEU A 5 -15.94 -16.87 -0.01
N MET A 6 -14.80 -16.28 0.34
CA MET A 6 -13.76 -15.88 -0.65
C MET A 6 -12.90 -17.04 -1.15
N ASN A 7 -12.92 -18.18 -0.46
CA ASN A 7 -12.04 -19.32 -0.77
C ASN A 7 -12.74 -20.47 -1.54
N GLY A 8 -14.05 -20.38 -1.79
CA GLY A 8 -14.82 -21.44 -2.43
C GLY A 8 -14.37 -21.74 -3.88
N THR A 9 -13.93 -20.71 -4.61
CA THR A 9 -13.45 -20.87 -5.99
C THR A 9 -12.04 -21.48 -6.05
N MET A 10 -11.21 -21.28 -5.02
CA MET A 10 -9.80 -21.70 -4.99
C MET A 10 -9.61 -23.23 -4.98
N LEU A 11 -10.61 -24.00 -4.52
CA LEU A 11 -10.52 -25.47 -4.50
C LEU A 11 -10.49 -26.09 -5.90
N HIS A 12 -10.91 -25.36 -6.94
CA HIS A 12 -10.91 -25.82 -8.33
C HIS A 12 -9.73 -25.24 -9.14
N GLU A 13 -8.81 -24.55 -8.48
CA GLU A 13 -7.68 -23.86 -9.11
C GLU A 13 -6.36 -24.62 -8.91
N LYS A 14 -5.31 -24.20 -9.61
CA LYS A 14 -3.99 -24.81 -9.46
C LYS A 14 -3.30 -24.32 -8.18
N LEU A 15 -3.60 -24.99 -7.07
CA LEU A 15 -3.01 -24.69 -5.77
C LEU A 15 -1.50 -24.94 -5.74
N MET A 16 -0.80 -24.05 -5.05
CA MET A 16 0.64 -24.08 -4.82
C MET A 16 0.96 -23.40 -3.49
N THR A 17 2.06 -23.81 -2.88
CA THR A 17 2.57 -23.16 -1.67
C THR A 17 3.04 -21.73 -1.97
N LEU A 18 3.14 -20.88 -0.93
CA LEU A 18 3.68 -19.53 -1.12
C LEU A 18 5.13 -19.53 -1.65
N ALA A 19 5.91 -20.57 -1.37
CA ALA A 19 7.27 -20.71 -1.87
C ALA A 19 7.32 -21.06 -3.37
N GLU A 20 6.37 -21.86 -3.84
CA GLU A 20 6.23 -22.19 -5.27
C GLU A 20 5.69 -20.99 -6.05
N ALA A 21 4.65 -20.33 -5.55
CA ALA A 21 4.09 -19.10 -6.09
C ALA A 21 5.14 -17.99 -6.26
N ALA A 22 6.03 -17.83 -5.28
CA ALA A 22 7.14 -16.90 -5.37
C ALA A 22 8.03 -17.15 -6.60
N ARG A 23 8.20 -18.41 -7.03
CA ARG A 23 9.04 -18.77 -8.18
C ARG A 23 8.36 -18.56 -9.51
N THR A 24 7.02 -18.47 -9.55
CA THR A 24 6.27 -18.22 -10.79
C THR A 24 6.22 -16.74 -11.14
N LEU A 25 6.48 -15.85 -10.19
CA LEU A 25 6.43 -14.40 -10.40
C LEU A 25 7.75 -13.85 -10.95
N PRO A 26 7.69 -12.81 -11.81
CA PRO A 26 8.88 -12.07 -12.21
C PRO A 26 9.56 -11.44 -11.00
N GLY A 27 10.89 -11.39 -11.02
CA GLY A 27 11.70 -10.89 -9.89
C GLY A 27 11.77 -11.84 -8.68
N ARG A 28 11.03 -12.97 -8.70
CA ARG A 28 11.10 -14.06 -7.70
C ARG A 28 11.10 -13.56 -6.25
N PRO A 29 10.06 -12.81 -5.84
CA PRO A 29 10.00 -12.25 -4.49
C PRO A 29 10.10 -13.35 -3.43
N HIS A 30 10.63 -13.03 -2.25
CA HIS A 30 10.69 -14.00 -1.15
C HIS A 30 9.28 -14.46 -0.73
N ALA A 31 9.14 -15.72 -0.30
CA ALA A 31 7.86 -16.27 0.15
C ALA A 31 7.21 -15.46 1.29
N GLY A 32 8.04 -14.84 2.15
CA GLY A 32 7.58 -13.91 3.20
C GLY A 32 6.88 -12.66 2.67
N THR A 33 7.18 -12.23 1.44
CA THR A 33 6.46 -11.14 0.75
C THR A 33 5.03 -11.57 0.43
N LEU A 34 4.84 -12.79 -0.11
CA LEU A 34 3.50 -13.32 -0.38
C LEU A 34 2.72 -13.55 0.92
N ALA A 35 3.39 -14.01 1.99
CA ALA A 35 2.77 -14.12 3.31
C ALA A 35 2.27 -12.76 3.82
N ARG A 36 3.04 -11.68 3.60
CA ARG A 36 2.60 -10.31 3.89
C ARG A 36 1.45 -9.84 3.00
N TRP A 37 1.48 -10.13 1.70
CA TRP A 37 0.37 -9.78 0.79
C TRP A 37 -0.93 -10.47 1.18
N ARG A 38 -0.88 -11.70 1.68
CA ARG A 38 -2.06 -12.37 2.20
C ARG A 38 -2.54 -11.78 3.52
N ALA A 39 -1.63 -11.55 4.47
CA ALA A 39 -1.99 -11.09 5.81
C ALA A 39 -2.44 -9.61 5.84
N ARG A 40 -1.66 -8.73 5.20
CA ARG A 40 -1.84 -7.28 5.23
C ARG A 40 -2.35 -6.72 3.92
N GLY A 41 -1.95 -7.32 2.80
CA GLY A 41 -2.21 -6.76 1.48
C GLY A 41 -1.22 -5.66 1.09
N VAL A 42 -1.46 -5.08 -0.08
CA VAL A 42 -0.75 -3.91 -0.61
C VAL A 42 -1.76 -3.08 -1.40
N ARG A 43 -1.76 -1.75 -1.24
CA ARG A 43 -2.77 -0.85 -1.85
C ARG A 43 -4.22 -1.32 -1.61
N ASN A 44 -4.51 -1.76 -0.37
CA ASN A 44 -5.81 -2.34 0.04
C ASN A 44 -6.23 -3.62 -0.70
N VAL A 45 -5.36 -4.23 -1.51
CA VAL A 45 -5.60 -5.52 -2.17
C VAL A 45 -4.90 -6.63 -1.39
N LYS A 46 -5.62 -7.70 -1.05
CA LYS A 46 -5.07 -8.88 -0.35
C LYS A 46 -4.96 -10.07 -1.30
N LEU A 47 -3.92 -10.86 -1.11
CA LEU A 47 -3.75 -12.12 -1.83
C LEU A 47 -4.68 -13.20 -1.26
N GLU A 48 -5.48 -13.82 -2.12
CA GLU A 48 -6.32 -14.97 -1.77
C GLU A 48 -5.44 -16.17 -1.42
N ALA A 49 -5.71 -16.80 -0.27
CA ALA A 49 -5.03 -18.02 0.14
C ALA A 49 -5.91 -18.85 1.06
N MET A 50 -5.68 -20.17 1.04
CA MET A 50 -6.31 -21.12 1.95
C MET A 50 -5.26 -21.81 2.81
N ARG A 51 -5.66 -22.16 4.04
CA ARG A 51 -4.85 -22.99 4.92
C ARG A 51 -5.27 -24.45 4.80
N ILE A 52 -4.35 -25.33 4.44
CA ILE A 52 -4.56 -26.80 4.33
C ILE A 52 -3.45 -27.47 5.14
N GLY A 53 -3.81 -28.30 6.12
CA GLY A 53 -2.82 -29.00 6.96
C GLY A 53 -1.81 -28.08 7.66
N GLY A 54 -2.21 -26.86 8.01
CA GLY A 54 -1.34 -25.87 8.66
C GLY A 54 -0.49 -25.03 7.69
N ILE A 55 -0.38 -25.44 6.43
CA ILE A 55 0.38 -24.77 5.36
C ILE A 55 -0.56 -23.84 4.58
N TRP A 56 -0.01 -22.73 4.06
CA TRP A 56 -0.75 -21.78 3.25
C TRP A 56 -0.54 -22.03 1.76
N TYR A 57 -1.64 -22.07 1.03
CA TYR A 57 -1.72 -22.28 -0.40
C TYR A 57 -2.38 -21.08 -1.07
N THR A 58 -1.83 -20.70 -2.21
CA THR A 58 -2.43 -19.77 -3.18
C THR A 58 -2.61 -20.52 -4.50
N SER A 59 -3.21 -19.89 -5.50
CA SER A 59 -3.25 -20.40 -6.87
C SER A 59 -2.60 -19.42 -7.85
N LEU A 60 -2.40 -19.85 -9.09
CA LEU A 60 -1.92 -18.99 -10.18
C LEU A 60 -2.99 -17.95 -10.54
N GLU A 61 -4.25 -18.37 -10.52
CA GLU A 61 -5.44 -17.58 -10.80
C GLU A 61 -5.62 -16.46 -9.76
N ALA A 62 -5.43 -16.78 -8.47
CA ALA A 62 -5.41 -15.79 -7.39
C ALA A 62 -4.26 -14.78 -7.55
N LEU A 63 -3.07 -15.23 -7.95
CA LEU A 63 -1.96 -14.32 -8.25
C LEU A 63 -2.30 -13.38 -9.40
N ALA A 64 -2.93 -13.89 -10.47
CA ALA A 64 -3.35 -13.07 -11.60
C ALA A 64 -4.39 -12.01 -11.19
N ARG A 65 -5.42 -12.40 -10.41
CA ARG A 65 -6.40 -11.45 -9.84
C ARG A 65 -5.73 -10.40 -8.97
N PHE A 66 -4.83 -10.84 -8.09
CA PHE A 66 -4.10 -9.96 -7.18
C PHE A 66 -3.25 -8.94 -7.94
N CYS A 67 -2.42 -9.39 -8.89
CA CYS A 67 -1.58 -8.50 -9.69
C CYS A 67 -2.41 -7.50 -10.50
N ASN A 68 -3.51 -7.95 -11.10
CA ASN A 68 -4.42 -7.06 -11.84
C ASN A 68 -5.02 -6.01 -10.90
N ALA A 69 -5.58 -6.42 -9.76
CA ALA A 69 -6.18 -5.51 -8.79
C ALA A 69 -5.17 -4.51 -8.20
N VAL A 70 -3.95 -4.95 -7.88
CA VAL A 70 -2.87 -4.07 -7.40
C VAL A 70 -2.47 -3.06 -8.47
N THR A 71 -2.42 -3.48 -9.74
CA THR A 71 -2.08 -2.60 -10.87
C THR A 71 -3.19 -1.58 -11.13
N THR A 72 -4.45 -2.00 -11.14
CA THR A 72 -5.60 -1.09 -11.26
C THR A 72 -5.64 -0.07 -10.11
N ALA A 73 -5.38 -0.52 -8.87
CA ALA A 73 -5.25 0.37 -7.72
C ALA A 73 -4.04 1.31 -7.82
N ALA A 74 -3.01 0.94 -8.59
CA ALA A 74 -1.88 1.83 -8.87
C ALA A 74 -2.23 2.91 -9.90
N SER A 75 -2.78 2.52 -11.04
CA SER A 75 -3.15 3.44 -12.11
C SER A 75 -4.27 4.39 -11.72
N SER A 76 -5.15 4.00 -10.77
CA SER A 76 -6.20 4.89 -10.26
C SER A 76 -5.67 6.09 -9.46
N ILE A 77 -4.44 6.00 -8.94
CA ILE A 77 -3.78 7.15 -8.27
C ILE A 77 -3.20 8.10 -9.32
N ASP A 78 -2.71 7.59 -10.44
CA ASP A 78 -2.17 8.40 -11.55
C ASP A 78 -3.25 9.18 -12.32
N ASN A 79 -4.49 8.68 -12.39
CA ASN A 79 -5.58 9.31 -13.15
C ASN A 79 -6.46 10.28 -12.32
N MET A 80 -5.95 10.80 -11.21
CA MET A 80 -6.67 11.84 -10.45
C MET A 80 -6.36 13.22 -11.06
N PRO A 81 -7.35 13.94 -11.63
CA PRO A 81 -7.11 15.31 -12.06
C PRO A 81 -6.96 16.19 -10.82
N MET A 82 -5.74 16.67 -10.59
CA MET A 82 -5.33 17.89 -9.87
C MET A 82 -6.27 18.39 -8.75
N ALA A 83 -5.81 18.34 -7.51
CA ALA A 83 -6.04 19.49 -6.64
C ALA A 83 -4.89 20.47 -6.93
N SER A 84 -5.17 21.55 -7.64
CA SER A 84 -4.28 22.70 -7.76
C SER A 84 -3.76 23.06 -6.38
N ALA A 85 -2.44 22.93 -6.17
CA ALA A 85 -1.80 23.62 -5.07
C ALA A 85 -2.06 25.12 -5.28
N PRO A 86 -2.54 25.89 -4.28
CA PRO A 86 -2.33 27.32 -4.34
C PRO A 86 -0.82 27.51 -4.20
N SER A 87 -0.17 27.78 -5.33
CA SER A 87 1.16 28.37 -5.38
C SER A 87 1.09 29.71 -4.66
N GLY A 88 1.24 29.69 -3.34
CA GLY A 88 1.44 30.87 -2.52
C GLY A 88 2.84 31.39 -2.80
N GLY A 89 2.94 32.22 -3.84
CA GLY A 89 4.13 32.99 -4.15
C GLY A 89 4.51 33.88 -2.97
N THR A 90 5.81 33.92 -2.71
CA THR A 90 6.51 34.85 -1.82
C THR A 90 6.33 36.30 -2.25
N ALA A 91 6.27 37.21 -1.24
CA ALA A 91 6.82 38.59 -1.16
C ALA A 91 5.78 39.67 -0.77
N PRO A 92 6.18 40.83 -0.20
CA PRO A 92 7.39 41.19 0.54
C PRO A 92 7.10 41.75 1.96
N THR A 93 8.17 41.94 2.74
CA THR A 93 8.28 42.65 4.02
C THR A 93 7.72 44.08 3.96
N PRO A 94 7.16 44.62 5.06
CA PRO A 94 7.32 46.02 5.40
C PRO A 94 8.23 46.17 6.62
N GLU A 95 9.34 46.85 6.37
CA GLU A 95 10.11 47.56 7.38
C GLU A 95 9.23 48.51 8.20
N SER A 96 9.36 48.49 9.53
CA SER A 96 8.99 49.61 10.39
C SER A 96 9.71 49.46 11.73
N GLY A 97 10.89 50.05 11.82
CA GLY A 97 11.42 50.48 13.11
C GLY A 97 10.71 51.77 13.53
N VAL A 98 10.34 51.88 14.81
CA VAL A 98 10.59 53.07 15.63
C VAL A 98 10.70 52.62 17.08
N ASP A 99 11.55 53.36 17.78
CA ASP A 99 12.21 53.21 19.05
C ASP A 99 11.34 53.16 20.32
N ASP A 100 12.02 52.80 21.42
CA ASP A 100 12.06 53.51 22.71
C ASP A 100 11.67 52.75 24.00
N ALA A 101 12.46 53.10 25.02
CA ALA A 101 12.30 52.91 26.46
C ALA A 101 12.75 51.56 27.07
N LEU A 102 13.95 51.49 27.67
CA LEU A 102 14.30 51.94 29.04
C LEU A 102 13.77 50.98 30.11
N ASP A 103 14.66 50.15 30.67
CA ASP A 103 14.66 49.88 32.12
C ASP A 103 16.00 49.24 32.54
N ALA A 104 16.83 50.11 33.11
CA ALA A 104 18.01 49.75 33.89
C ALA A 104 17.74 50.16 35.33
N HIS A 105 17.37 49.20 36.19
CA HIS A 105 17.50 49.20 37.65
C HIS A 105 17.28 47.73 38.07
N GLY A 106 18.10 47.02 38.85
CA GLY A 106 19.08 47.38 39.86
C GLY A 106 18.80 46.50 41.08
N LEU A 107 19.68 45.51 41.35
CA LEU A 107 20.18 45.06 42.66
C LEU A 107 21.00 43.78 42.51
#